data_AF-A0A3M6QAB3-F1
#
_entry.id   AF-A0A3M6QAB3-F1
#
_cell.length_a   1.000
_cell.length_b   1.000
_cell.length_c   1.000
_cell.angle_alpha   90.00
_cell.angle_beta   90.00
_cell.angle_gamma   90.00
#
_symmetry.space_group_name_H-M   'P 1'
#
loop_
_entity.id
_entity.type
_entity.pdbx_description
1 polymer ?
#
loop_
_entity_poly.entity_id
_entity_poly.type
_entity_poly.pdbx_seq_one_letter_code
_entity_poly.pdbx_strand_id
1 'polypeptide(L)'
;MSTLEWTPDMDTGIAEIDGQHRRIVEYINMLHEVRQTPDRQRLGEVIAEMVDYTISHFAFEEALIEEAGYVFSGPHKKVHELFTRRVAEMQSRFDSGEDVSEELHGMLSRWLFNHIRNEDHGYVEAVLAYQRKALIKQGLAPAPQPEPAVAPAAVEAPQKGWLARMLGL
;
A
#
# COMPACT_ATOMS: atom_id res chain seq x y z
N MET A 1 -17.14 -5.98 8.51
CA MET A 1 -16.46 -5.76 7.20
C MET A 1 -16.09 -7.11 6.62
N SER A 2 -16.05 -7.25 5.29
CA SER A 2 -15.59 -8.47 4.59
C SER A 2 -14.07 -8.53 4.49
N THR A 3 -13.55 -9.61 3.91
CA THR A 3 -12.16 -9.74 3.45
C THR A 3 -11.74 -8.55 2.56
N LEU A 4 -10.45 -8.25 2.58
CA LEU A 4 -9.78 -7.34 1.67
C LEU A 4 -9.44 -8.09 0.38
N GLU A 5 -9.98 -7.63 -0.73
CA GLU A 5 -9.71 -8.18 -2.06
C GLU A 5 -8.57 -7.41 -2.72
N TRP A 6 -7.65 -8.12 -3.37
CA TRP A 6 -6.62 -7.49 -4.18
C TRP A 6 -7.23 -6.91 -5.44
N THR A 7 -6.88 -5.66 -5.76
CA THR A 7 -7.34 -4.97 -6.97
C THR A 7 -6.16 -4.43 -7.78
N PRO A 8 -6.30 -4.23 -9.11
CA PRO A 8 -5.20 -3.79 -9.97
C PRO A 8 -4.57 -2.43 -9.59
N ASP A 9 -5.27 -1.59 -8.85
CA ASP A 9 -4.76 -0.32 -8.33
C ASP A 9 -3.83 -0.48 -7.12
N MET A 10 -3.64 -1.71 -6.64
CA MET A 10 -2.63 -2.07 -5.63
C MET A 10 -1.34 -2.61 -6.26
N ASP A 11 -1.29 -2.82 -7.58
CA ASP A 11 -0.09 -3.28 -8.27
C ASP A 11 0.86 -2.10 -8.55
N THR A 12 2.01 -2.11 -7.88
CA THR A 12 3.10 -1.14 -8.10
C THR A 12 3.90 -1.46 -9.36
N GLY A 13 3.83 -2.71 -9.84
CA GLY A 13 4.63 -3.22 -10.94
C GLY A 13 6.05 -3.61 -10.54
N ILE A 14 6.38 -3.55 -9.25
CA ILE A 14 7.63 -4.03 -8.67
C ILE A 14 7.33 -5.37 -8.00
N ALA A 15 7.66 -6.48 -8.67
CA ALA A 15 7.24 -7.82 -8.28
C ALA A 15 7.51 -8.19 -6.81
N GLU A 16 8.66 -7.77 -6.27
CA GLU A 16 9.03 -8.02 -4.87
C GLU A 16 8.12 -7.27 -3.89
N ILE A 17 7.77 -6.01 -4.19
CA ILE A 17 6.88 -5.18 -3.39
C ILE A 17 5.44 -5.72 -3.48
N ASP A 18 4.97 -6.01 -4.70
CA ASP A 18 3.62 -6.56 -4.91
C ASP A 18 3.46 -7.92 -4.19
N GLY A 19 4.50 -8.75 -4.17
CA GLY A 19 4.53 -10.01 -3.42
C GLY A 19 4.38 -9.79 -1.91
N GLN A 20 5.09 -8.80 -1.36
CA GLN A 20 5.01 -8.45 0.06
C GLN A 20 3.63 -7.87 0.41
N HIS A 21 3.08 -6.98 -0.41
CA HIS A 21 1.74 -6.43 -0.21
C HIS A 21 0.66 -7.52 -0.21
N ARG A 22 0.71 -8.46 -1.16
CA ARG A 22 -0.23 -9.59 -1.20
C ARG A 22 -0.16 -10.43 0.07
N ARG A 23 1.05 -10.64 0.60
CA ARG A 23 1.23 -11.35 1.86
C ARG A 23 0.63 -10.59 3.05
N ILE A 24 0.72 -9.26 3.08
CA ILE A 24 0.04 -8.43 4.10
C ILE A 24 -1.49 -8.56 3.96
N VAL A 25 -2.04 -8.57 2.73
CA VAL A 25 -3.47 -8.81 2.50
C VAL A 25 -3.91 -10.17 3.05
N GLU A 26 -3.12 -11.23 2.84
CA GLU A 26 -3.38 -12.56 3.40
C GLU A 26 -3.46 -12.52 4.94
N TYR A 27 -2.54 -11.80 5.60
CA TYR A 27 -2.59 -11.62 7.05
C TYR A 27 -3.82 -10.85 7.52
N ILE A 28 -4.21 -9.79 6.82
CA ILE A 28 -5.43 -9.01 7.12
C ILE A 28 -6.67 -9.92 7.01
N ASN A 29 -6.72 -10.77 5.98
CA ASN A 29 -7.82 -11.71 5.79
C ASN A 29 -7.82 -12.83 6.84
N MET A 30 -6.64 -13.33 7.22
CA MET A 30 -6.53 -14.30 8.31
C MET A 30 -7.00 -13.71 9.64
N LEU A 31 -6.67 -12.44 9.91
CA LEU A 31 -7.19 -11.71 11.07
C LEU A 31 -8.73 -11.65 11.02
N HIS A 32 -9.31 -11.39 9.84
CA HIS A 32 -10.76 -11.37 9.64
C HIS A 32 -11.43 -12.71 9.96
N GLU A 33 -10.82 -13.82 9.54
CA GLU A 33 -11.34 -15.16 9.76
C GLU A 33 -11.25 -15.56 11.23
N VAL A 34 -10.08 -15.42 11.84
CA VAL A 34 -9.82 -15.88 13.22
C VAL A 34 -10.66 -15.11 14.23
N ARG A 35 -10.91 -13.81 14.02
CA ARG A 35 -11.79 -13.02 14.92
C ARG A 35 -13.25 -13.51 14.94
N GLN A 36 -13.69 -14.32 13.99
CA GLN A 36 -15.03 -14.95 14.01
C GLN A 36 -15.08 -16.19 14.90
N THR A 37 -13.95 -16.59 15.47
CA THR A 37 -13.80 -17.77 16.32
C THR A 37 -13.53 -17.36 17.77
N PRO A 38 -13.78 -18.22 18.76
CA PRO A 38 -13.41 -17.94 20.16
C PRO A 38 -11.91 -18.13 20.46
N ASP A 39 -11.07 -18.40 19.45
CA ASP A 39 -9.65 -18.70 19.62
C ASP A 39 -8.80 -17.43 19.79
N ARG A 40 -8.76 -16.91 21.03
CA ARG A 40 -7.97 -15.73 21.37
C ARG A 40 -6.46 -15.96 21.19
N GLN A 41 -5.97 -17.18 21.42
CA GLN A 41 -4.55 -17.46 21.27
C GLN A 41 -4.16 -17.33 19.80
N ARG A 42 -4.90 -17.99 18.89
CA ARG A 42 -4.65 -17.89 17.46
C ARG A 42 -4.81 -16.45 16.97
N LEU A 43 -5.78 -15.70 17.50
CA LEU A 43 -5.96 -14.29 17.16
C LEU A 43 -4.71 -13.47 17.52
N GLY A 44 -4.14 -13.69 18.70
CA GLY A 44 -2.90 -13.04 19.12
C GLY A 44 -1.70 -13.41 18.25
N GLU A 45 -1.56 -14.67 17.89
CA GLU A 45 -0.51 -15.15 16.97
C GLU A 45 -0.61 -14.45 15.60
N VAL A 46 -1.81 -14.40 15.01
CA VAL A 46 -2.02 -13.73 13.72
C VAL A 46 -1.73 -12.23 13.79
N ILE A 47 -2.12 -11.58 14.89
CA ILE A 47 -1.77 -10.16 15.11
C ILE A 47 -0.25 -10.01 15.11
N ALA A 48 0.47 -10.79 15.93
CA ALA A 48 1.92 -10.70 16.03
C ALA A 48 2.65 -10.98 14.70
N GLU A 49 2.29 -12.07 14.02
CA GLU A 49 2.85 -12.44 12.71
C GLU A 49 2.66 -11.32 11.67
N MET A 50 1.48 -10.69 11.66
CA MET A 50 1.15 -9.60 10.74
C MET A 50 1.92 -8.32 11.07
N VAL A 51 2.07 -7.97 12.36
CA VAL A 51 2.90 -6.82 12.79
C VAL A 51 4.35 -7.03 12.36
N ASP A 52 4.93 -8.17 12.70
CA ASP A 52 6.32 -8.51 12.40
C ASP A 52 6.57 -8.46 10.88
N TYR A 53 5.68 -9.06 10.09
CA TYR A 53 5.81 -9.05 8.64
C TYR A 53 5.71 -7.63 8.06
N THR A 54 4.77 -6.82 8.53
CA THR A 54 4.59 -5.43 8.07
C THR A 54 5.83 -4.57 8.36
N ILE A 55 6.43 -4.73 9.55
CA ILE A 55 7.67 -4.02 9.90
C ILE A 55 8.83 -4.47 9.00
N SER A 56 8.93 -5.77 8.70
CA SER A 56 9.97 -6.29 7.81
C SER A 56 9.82 -5.76 6.37
N HIS A 57 8.57 -5.63 5.91
CA HIS A 57 8.24 -5.03 4.62
C HIS A 57 8.67 -3.56 4.55
N PHE A 58 8.32 -2.75 5.55
CA PHE A 58 8.77 -1.34 5.61
C PHE A 58 10.29 -1.21 5.61
N ALA A 59 11.00 -2.07 6.34
CA ALA A 59 12.46 -2.03 6.35
C ALA A 59 13.07 -2.34 4.98
N PHE A 60 12.49 -3.32 4.26
CA PHE A 60 12.89 -3.64 2.89
C PHE A 60 12.63 -2.48 1.93
N GLU A 61 11.41 -1.94 1.98
CA GLU A 61 10.97 -0.84 1.12
C GLU A 61 11.77 0.44 1.36
N GLU A 62 11.98 0.83 2.62
CA GLU A 62 12.79 1.98 3.00
C GLU A 62 14.22 1.89 2.44
N ALA A 63 14.85 0.72 2.56
CA ALA A 63 16.17 0.49 2.01
C ALA A 63 16.16 0.60 0.47
N LEU A 64 15.18 -0.02 -0.18
CA LEU A 64 15.04 0.00 -1.64
C LEU A 64 14.86 1.42 -2.18
N ILE A 65 13.98 2.22 -1.57
CA ILE A 65 13.69 3.59 -2.05
C ILE A 65 14.82 4.57 -1.72
N GLU A 66 15.55 4.33 -0.62
CA GLU A 66 16.77 5.08 -0.29
C GLU A 66 17.89 4.81 -1.30
N GLU A 67 18.15 3.54 -1.62
CA GLU A 67 19.13 3.15 -2.65
C GLU A 67 18.76 3.66 -4.05
N ALA A 68 17.46 3.70 -4.36
CA ALA A 68 16.95 4.25 -5.61
C ALA A 68 17.08 5.78 -5.69
N GLY A 69 17.41 6.45 -4.59
CA GLY A 69 17.54 7.91 -4.53
C GLY A 69 16.20 8.63 -4.57
N TYR A 70 15.14 8.01 -4.04
CA TYR A 70 13.81 8.64 -3.99
C TYR A 70 13.81 9.83 -3.02
N VAL A 71 13.45 11.00 -3.54
CA VAL A 71 13.58 12.28 -2.81
C VAL A 71 12.65 12.39 -1.60
N PHE A 72 11.57 11.60 -1.55
CA PHE A 72 10.62 11.58 -0.43
C PHE A 72 10.77 10.34 0.47
N SER A 73 11.92 9.64 0.42
CA SER A 73 12.22 8.51 1.31
C SER A 73 12.09 8.85 2.80
N GLY A 74 12.59 10.02 3.23
CA GLY A 74 12.45 10.51 4.60
C GLY A 74 10.99 10.69 5.05
N PRO A 75 10.17 11.48 4.32
CA PRO A 75 8.73 11.58 4.56
C PRO A 75 8.00 10.23 4.57
N HIS A 76 8.28 9.36 3.60
CA HIS A 76 7.65 8.03 3.48
C HIS A 76 7.93 7.16 4.73
N LYS A 77 9.19 7.12 5.18
CA LYS A 77 9.57 6.48 6.46
C LYS A 77 8.81 7.04 7.66
N LYS A 78 8.49 8.34 7.69
CA LYS A 78 7.69 8.92 8.78
C LYS A 78 6.25 8.42 8.78
N VAL A 79 5.67 8.13 7.61
CA VAL A 79 4.36 7.49 7.50
C VAL A 79 4.42 6.07 8.11
N HIS A 80 5.44 5.28 7.78
CA HIS A 80 5.66 3.94 8.36
C HIS A 80 5.84 3.97 9.87
N GLU A 81 6.67 4.87 10.38
CA GLU A 81 6.89 5.00 11.82
C GLU A 81 5.60 5.35 12.59
N LEU A 82 4.76 6.22 12.03
CA LEU A 82 3.45 6.58 12.62
C LEU A 82 2.51 5.38 12.65
N PHE A 83 2.44 4.63 11.55
CA PHE A 83 1.60 3.44 11.47
C PHE A 83 2.08 2.33 12.42
N THR A 84 3.39 2.07 12.46
CA THR A 84 3.99 1.09 13.37
C THR A 84 3.66 1.39 14.83
N ARG A 85 3.73 2.66 15.26
CA ARG A 85 3.32 3.06 16.61
C ARG A 85 1.85 2.75 16.89
N ARG A 86 0.96 3.02 15.93
CA ARG A 86 -0.48 2.76 16.09
C ARG A 86 -0.78 1.26 16.16
N VAL A 87 -0.09 0.45 15.37
CA VAL A 87 -0.23 -1.01 15.41
C VAL A 87 0.30 -1.59 16.74
N ALA A 88 1.44 -1.09 17.24
CA ALA A 88 1.97 -1.50 18.54
C ALA A 88 1.01 -1.15 19.71
N GLU A 89 0.35 0.01 19.64
CA GLU A 89 -0.69 0.39 20.61
C GLU A 89 -1.87 -0.61 20.60
N MET A 90 -2.33 -1.02 19.41
CA MET A 90 -3.38 -2.04 19.27
C MET A 90 -2.97 -3.38 19.87
N GLN A 91 -1.75 -3.82 19.59
CA GLN A 91 -1.21 -5.06 20.14
C GLN A 91 -1.15 -5.01 21.67
N SER A 92 -0.67 -3.91 22.25
CA SER A 92 -0.63 -3.73 23.71
C SER A 92 -2.02 -3.74 24.36
N ARG A 93 -3.02 -3.12 23.71
CA ARG A 93 -4.43 -3.18 24.15
C ARG A 93 -4.97 -4.61 24.09
N PHE A 94 -4.69 -5.35 23.01
CA PHE A 94 -5.05 -6.75 22.89
C PHE A 94 -4.41 -7.60 24.00
N ASP A 95 -3.11 -7.44 24.25
CA ASP A 95 -2.39 -8.18 25.31
C ASP A 95 -2.95 -7.86 26.71
N SER A 96 -3.51 -6.66 26.89
CA SER A 96 -4.17 -6.23 28.12
C SER A 96 -5.59 -6.79 28.31
N GLY A 97 -6.08 -7.60 27.37
CA GLY A 97 -7.39 -8.25 27.44
C GLY A 97 -8.49 -7.56 26.63
N GLU A 98 -8.22 -6.43 25.99
CA GLU A 98 -9.20 -5.74 25.13
C GLU A 98 -9.45 -6.55 23.85
N ASP A 99 -10.66 -6.43 23.29
CA ASP A 99 -10.95 -6.89 21.93
C ASP A 99 -10.81 -5.71 20.97
N VAL A 100 -9.68 -5.68 20.27
CA VAL A 100 -9.36 -4.67 19.24
C VAL A 100 -9.52 -5.22 17.83
N SER A 101 -9.94 -6.47 17.67
CA SER A 101 -9.80 -7.21 16.41
C SER A 101 -10.54 -6.57 15.23
N GLU A 102 -11.74 -6.04 15.48
CA GLU A 102 -12.50 -5.32 14.46
C GLU A 102 -11.91 -3.95 14.11
N GLU A 103 -11.50 -3.20 15.13
CA GLU A 103 -10.86 -1.89 14.96
C GLU A 103 -9.56 -2.04 14.16
N LEU A 104 -8.72 -3.00 14.56
CA LEU A 104 -7.45 -3.33 13.94
C LEU A 104 -7.65 -3.76 12.48
N HIS A 105 -8.54 -4.73 12.21
CA HIS A 105 -8.83 -5.14 10.84
C HIS A 105 -9.25 -3.94 9.96
N GLY A 106 -10.22 -3.15 10.41
CA GLY A 106 -10.69 -2.00 9.64
C GLY A 106 -9.60 -0.95 9.39
N MET A 107 -8.75 -0.70 10.40
CA MET A 107 -7.63 0.22 10.28
C MET A 107 -6.60 -0.28 9.26
N LEU A 108 -6.18 -1.55 9.34
CA LEU A 108 -5.20 -2.15 8.44
C LEU A 108 -5.70 -2.14 7.00
N SER A 109 -6.94 -2.58 6.74
CA SER A 109 -7.49 -2.63 5.38
C SER A 109 -7.52 -1.26 4.73
N ARG A 110 -7.96 -0.23 5.47
CA ARG A 110 -7.99 1.15 4.96
C ARG A 110 -6.60 1.73 4.79
N TRP A 111 -5.69 1.45 5.72
CA TRP A 111 -4.34 1.99 5.67
C TRP A 111 -3.58 1.40 4.50
N LEU A 112 -3.53 0.07 4.37
CA LEU A 112 -2.78 -0.61 3.30
C LEU A 112 -3.26 -0.15 1.92
N PHE A 113 -4.57 -0.16 1.67
CA PHE A 113 -5.12 0.26 0.38
C PHE A 113 -4.76 1.72 0.03
N ASN A 114 -4.91 2.64 1.00
CA ASN A 114 -4.59 4.05 0.75
C ASN A 114 -3.09 4.31 0.67
N HIS A 115 -2.29 3.56 1.42
CA HIS A 115 -0.84 3.72 1.43
C HIS A 115 -0.24 3.30 0.09
N ILE A 116 -0.57 2.10 -0.38
CA ILE A 116 -0.11 1.62 -1.69
C ILE A 116 -0.43 2.61 -2.80
N ARG A 117 -1.69 3.04 -2.84
CA ARG A 117 -2.18 3.90 -3.92
C ARG A 117 -1.59 5.32 -3.90
N ASN A 118 -1.39 5.90 -2.71
CA ASN A 118 -1.04 7.32 -2.59
C ASN A 118 0.43 7.57 -2.23
N GLU A 119 1.10 6.61 -1.60
CA GLU A 119 2.48 6.72 -1.15
C GLU A 119 3.39 5.81 -2.01
N ASP A 120 3.08 4.51 -2.13
CA ASP A 120 4.01 3.52 -2.71
C ASP A 120 4.17 3.71 -4.22
N HIS A 121 3.07 4.05 -4.90
CA HIS A 121 3.10 4.45 -6.31
C HIS A 121 4.03 5.65 -6.57
N GLY A 122 4.31 6.46 -5.54
CA GLY A 122 5.16 7.63 -5.63
C GLY A 122 6.64 7.32 -5.91
N TYR A 123 7.14 6.14 -5.52
CA TYR A 123 8.56 5.79 -5.73
C TYR A 123 8.80 4.86 -6.93
N VAL A 124 7.75 4.35 -7.57
CA VAL A 124 7.86 3.31 -8.62
C VAL A 124 8.82 3.71 -9.73
N GLU A 125 8.71 4.95 -10.24
CA GLU A 125 9.59 5.43 -11.31
C GLU A 125 11.07 5.41 -10.89
N ALA A 126 11.37 5.87 -9.67
CA ALA A 126 12.73 5.93 -9.14
C ALA A 126 13.32 4.51 -8.99
N VAL A 127 12.55 3.58 -8.42
CA VAL A 127 12.97 2.19 -8.23
C VAL A 127 13.19 1.48 -9.56
N LEU A 128 12.26 1.60 -10.52
CA LEU A 128 12.44 0.99 -11.84
C LEU A 128 13.65 1.59 -12.58
N ALA A 129 13.92 2.89 -12.43
CA ALA A 129 15.11 3.52 -12.98
C ALA A 129 16.40 2.99 -12.35
N TYR A 130 16.40 2.79 -11.02
CA TYR A 130 17.50 2.19 -10.28
C TYR A 130 17.79 0.75 -10.74
N GLN A 131 16.76 -0.10 -10.80
CA GLN A 131 16.88 -1.49 -11.25
C GLN A 131 17.41 -1.59 -12.69
N ARG A 132 16.93 -0.73 -13.61
CA ARG A 132 17.47 -0.66 -14.98
C ARG A 132 18.96 -0.32 -15.02
N LYS A 133 19.39 0.68 -14.24
CA LYS A 133 20.82 1.04 -14.16
C LYS A 133 21.66 -0.11 -13.61
N ALA A 134 21.15 -0.85 -12.62
CA ALA A 134 21.80 -2.03 -12.08
C ALA A 134 21.96 -3.14 -13.13
N LEU A 135 20.92 -3.44 -13.91
CA LEU A 135 20.97 -4.42 -15.00
C LEU A 135 21.99 -4.04 -16.08
N ILE A 136 21.99 -2.77 -16.52
CA ILE A 136 22.94 -2.27 -17.52
C ILE A 136 24.39 -2.41 -17.00
N LYS A 137 24.63 -2.10 -15.72
CA LYS A 137 25.95 -2.26 -15.09
C LYS A 137 26.41 -3.73 -15.06
N GLN A 138 25.48 -4.68 -15.04
CA GLN A 138 25.74 -6.12 -15.10
C GLN A 138 25.83 -6.66 -16.54
N GLY A 139 25.71 -5.80 -17.56
CA GLY A 139 25.75 -6.21 -18.97
C GLY A 139 24.47 -6.88 -19.46
N LEU A 140 23.37 -6.79 -18.70
CA LEU A 140 22.06 -7.33 -19.05
C LEU A 140 21.22 -6.25 -19.74
N ALA A 141 20.52 -6.62 -20.82
CA ALA A 141 19.56 -5.73 -21.48
C ALA A 141 18.28 -5.64 -20.63
N PRO A 142 17.79 -4.44 -20.28
CA PRO A 142 16.50 -4.32 -19.59
C PRO A 142 15.36 -4.74 -20.51
N ALA A 143 14.31 -5.33 -19.93
CA ALA A 143 13.09 -5.65 -20.66
C ALA A 143 12.45 -4.36 -21.26
N PRO A 144 11.78 -4.46 -22.42
CA PRO A 144 11.03 -3.33 -22.96
C PRO A 144 9.96 -2.88 -21.96
N GLN A 145 9.81 -1.56 -21.79
CA GLN A 145 8.81 -0.98 -20.90
C GLN A 145 7.40 -1.33 -21.41
N PRO A 146 6.42 -1.62 -20.53
CA PRO A 146 5.03 -1.43 -20.91
C PRO A 146 4.87 0.05 -21.30
N GLU A 147 4.21 0.32 -22.44
CA GLU A 147 3.93 1.70 -22.84
C GLU A 147 3.22 2.42 -21.69
N PRO A 148 3.56 3.69 -21.40
CA PRO A 148 2.81 4.46 -20.41
C PRO A 148 1.33 4.37 -20.79
N ALA A 149 0.50 3.98 -19.83
CA ALA A 149 -0.94 3.94 -20.04
C ALA A 149 -1.35 5.32 -20.59
N VAL A 150 -1.72 5.35 -21.87
CA VAL A 150 -2.21 6.57 -22.50
C VAL A 150 -3.44 6.94 -21.70
N ALA A 151 -3.35 8.00 -20.89
CA ALA A 151 -4.49 8.55 -20.20
C ALA A 151 -5.59 8.73 -21.25
N PRO A 152 -6.82 8.22 -21.04
CA PRO A 152 -7.88 8.41 -22.02
C PRO A 152 -7.96 9.90 -22.30
N ALA A 153 -7.83 10.25 -23.59
CA ALA A 153 -7.90 11.64 -24.04
C ALA A 153 -9.07 12.30 -23.33
N ALA A 154 -8.79 13.39 -22.60
CA ALA A 154 -9.82 14.14 -21.90
C ALA A 154 -10.92 14.43 -22.91
N VAL A 155 -12.09 13.80 -22.74
CA VAL A 155 -13.26 14.13 -23.53
C VAL A 155 -13.59 15.55 -23.13
N GLU A 156 -13.28 16.51 -24.01
CA GLU A 156 -13.63 17.91 -23.82
C GLU A 156 -15.14 17.98 -23.56
N ALA A 157 -15.50 18.29 -22.33
CA ALA A 157 -16.88 18.57 -21.98
C ALA A 157 -17.32 19.77 -22.82
N PRO A 158 -18.49 19.72 -23.49
CA PRO A 158 -18.95 20.83 -24.31
C PRO A 158 -19.08 22.06 -23.43
N GLN A 159 -18.34 23.12 -23.77
CA GLN A 159 -18.47 24.43 -23.14
C GLN A 159 -19.93 24.89 -23.29
N LYS A 160 -20.73 24.74 -22.23
CA LYS A 160 -22.03 25.38 -22.17
C LYS A 160 -21.79 26.89 -22.12
N GLY A 161 -22.06 27.53 -23.25
CA GLY A 161 -21.94 28.97 -23.43
C GLY A 161 -22.67 29.73 -22.31
N TRP A 162 -21.92 30.60 -21.64
CA TRP A 162 -22.37 31.51 -20.60
C TRP A 162 -23.28 32.64 -21.12
N LEU A 163 -23.64 32.62 -22.41
CA LEU A 163 -24.43 33.64 -23.12
C LEU A 163 -25.93 33.31 -23.28
N ALA A 164 -26.47 32.34 -22.54
CA ALA A 164 -27.90 31.99 -22.59
C ALA A 164 -28.71 32.32 -21.31
N ARG A 165 -28.20 33.19 -20.41
CA ARG A 165 -28.95 33.64 -19.22
C ARG A 165 -29.08 35.16 -19.10
N MET A 166 -29.22 35.87 -20.23
CA MET A 166 -29.50 37.33 -20.23
C MET A 166 -30.65 37.80 -21.13
N LEU A 167 -31.49 36.90 -21.67
CA LEU A 167 -32.80 37.26 -22.23
C LEU A 167 -33.79 36.15 -21.87
N GLY A 168 -34.67 36.44 -20.91
CA GLY A 168 -35.64 35.48 -20.40
C GLY A 168 -36.68 35.08 -21.44
N LEU A 169 -36.51 33.87 -21.99
CA LEU A 169 -37.53 32.97 -22.49
C LEU A 169 -37.10 31.53 -22.16
#